data_AF-A0A0C2GGT9-F1
#
_entry.id   AF-A0A0C2GGT9-F1
#
_cell.length_a   1.000
_cell.length_b   1.000
_cell.length_c   1.000
_cell.angle_alpha   90.00
_cell.angle_beta   90.00
_cell.angle_gamma   90.00
#
_symmetry.space_group_name_H-M   'P 1'
#
loop_
_entity.id
_entity.type
_entity.pdbx_description
1 polymer ?
#
loop_
_entity_poly.entity_id
_entity_poly.type
_entity_poly.pdbx_seq_one_letter_code
_entity_poly.pdbx_strand_id
1 'polypeptide(L)'
;HTEDKDSGDNARVRYSVDNDNFTINDQGELSAKNRLDADQFKERFFIYRFNVTATDFGNPPLSSNATVSSVTSILPFLKLELIIDVIPL
;
A
#
# COMPACT_ATOMS: atom_id res chain seq x y z
N HIS A 1 -19.02 -1.18 30.03
CA HIS A 1 -19.92 -0.28 29.28
C HIS A 1 -19.00 0.75 28.63
N THR A 2 -18.26 0.32 27.62
CA THR A 2 -18.59 0.29 26.17
C THR A 2 -18.38 1.66 25.56
N GLU A 3 -17.28 1.81 24.82
CA GLU A 3 -17.31 2.50 23.53
C GLU A 3 -16.22 1.86 22.67
N ASP A 4 -16.70 1.00 21.79
CA ASP A 4 -16.03 0.37 20.67
C ASP A 4 -15.47 1.50 19.78
N LYS A 5 -14.19 1.83 20.00
CA LYS A 5 -13.43 2.72 19.12
C LYS A 5 -13.19 1.99 17.81
N ASP A 6 -14.19 1.97 16.92
CA ASP A 6 -14.05 1.97 15.45
C ASP A 6 -15.40 1.72 14.73
N SER A 7 -16.53 2.09 15.34
CA SER A 7 -17.88 1.89 14.74
C SER A 7 -18.55 3.17 14.23
N GLY A 8 -17.80 4.26 14.02
CA GLY A 8 -18.28 5.52 13.44
C GLY A 8 -17.51 5.90 12.17
N ASP A 9 -17.92 6.94 11.44
CA ASP A 9 -17.34 7.36 10.14
C ASP A 9 -15.80 7.44 10.06
N ASN A 10 -15.09 7.52 11.20
CA ASN A 10 -13.63 7.37 11.32
C ASN A 10 -13.09 5.97 10.91
N ALA A 11 -13.95 4.95 10.84
CA ALA A 11 -13.61 3.62 10.36
C ALA A 11 -13.47 3.57 8.83
N ARG A 12 -14.02 4.57 8.13
CA ARG A 12 -13.82 4.71 6.70
C ARG A 12 -12.47 5.37 6.49
N VAL A 13 -11.57 4.65 5.83
CA VAL A 13 -10.25 5.15 5.44
C VAL A 13 -10.18 5.13 3.92
N ARG A 14 -9.73 6.23 3.32
CA ARG A 14 -9.38 6.28 1.90
C ARG A 14 -7.89 6.05 1.76
N TYR A 15 -7.53 5.09 0.95
CA TYR A 15 -6.14 4.84 0.58
C TYR A 15 -5.82 5.44 -0.80
N SER A 16 -4.61 5.92 -0.97
CA SER A 16 -4.05 6.29 -2.27
C SER A 16 -2.60 5.85 -2.39
N VAL A 17 -2.15 5.59 -3.62
CA VAL A 17 -0.78 5.19 -3.94
C VAL A 17 -0.20 6.14 -4.98
N ASP A 18 1.03 6.59 -4.77
CA ASP A 18 1.73 7.54 -5.67
C ASP A 18 2.57 6.83 -6.76
N ASN A 19 2.05 5.73 -7.31
CA ASN A 19 2.75 4.96 -8.34
C ASN A 19 1.79 4.35 -9.37
N ASP A 20 2.08 4.58 -10.65
CA ASP A 20 1.24 4.12 -11.78
C ASP A 20 1.27 2.59 -11.99
N ASN A 21 2.27 1.89 -11.44
CA ASN A 21 2.35 0.43 -11.54
C ASN A 21 1.49 -0.28 -10.49
N PHE A 22 1.00 0.44 -9.48
CA PHE A 22 0.27 -0.12 -8.35
C PHE A 22 -1.14 0.49 -8.23
N THR A 23 -2.03 -0.27 -7.61
CA THR A 23 -3.35 0.17 -7.17
C THR A 23 -3.57 -0.30 -5.75
N ILE A 24 -4.36 0.44 -4.99
CA ILE A 24 -4.78 0.07 -3.64
C ILE A 24 -6.31 0.11 -3.58
N ASN A 25 -6.94 -0.88 -2.94
CA ASN A 25 -8.38 -0.89 -2.73
C ASN A 25 -8.76 -0.22 -1.40
N ASP A 26 -10.06 -0.12 -1.14
CA ASP A 26 -10.61 0.50 0.08
C ASP A 26 -10.27 -0.32 1.35
N GLN A 27 -9.82 -1.57 1.21
CA GLN A 27 -9.35 -2.44 2.29
C GLN A 27 -7.84 -2.30 2.55
N GLY A 28 -7.14 -1.43 1.82
CA GLY A 28 -5.70 -1.23 1.95
C GLY A 28 -4.84 -2.29 1.26
N GLU A 29 -5.45 -3.15 0.43
CA GLU A 29 -4.74 -4.20 -0.28
C GLU A 29 -4.11 -3.64 -1.57
N LEU A 30 -2.78 -3.76 -1.68
CA LEU A 30 -2.03 -3.37 -2.86
C LEU A 30 -2.03 -4.47 -3.92
N SER A 31 -2.21 -4.07 -5.17
CA SER A 31 -2.11 -4.93 -6.35
C SER A 31 -1.33 -4.25 -7.46
N ALA A 32 -0.63 -5.05 -8.27
CA ALA A 32 0.04 -4.54 -9.46
C ALA A 32 -0.99 -4.30 -10.58
N LYS A 33 -0.96 -3.13 -11.22
CA LYS A 33 -1.79 -2.84 -12.41
C LYS A 33 -1.25 -3.51 -13.66
N ASN A 34 0.08 -3.60 -13.74
CA ASN A 34 0.81 -4.17 -14.86
C ASN A 34 1.73 -5.28 -14.38
N ARG A 35 2.23 -6.07 -15.32
CA ARG A 35 3.25 -7.08 -15.04
C ARG A 35 4.52 -6.39 -14.54
N LEU A 36 4.88 -6.64 -13.28
CA LEU A 36 6.09 -6.12 -12.64
C LEU A 36 7.29 -6.98 -13.04
N ASP A 37 7.74 -6.86 -14.28
CA ASP A 37 8.87 -7.64 -14.78
C ASP A 37 10.19 -6.89 -14.57
N ALA A 38 11.05 -7.41 -13.70
CA ALA A 38 12.45 -6.97 -13.60
C ALA A 38 13.20 -7.13 -14.95
N ASP A 39 12.76 -8.07 -15.80
CA ASP A 39 13.27 -8.26 -17.17
C ASP A 39 13.04 -7.04 -18.08
N GLN A 40 11.97 -6.25 -17.87
CA GLN A 40 11.80 -5.00 -18.63
C GLN A 40 12.96 -4.03 -18.40
N PHE A 41 13.57 -4.09 -17.22
CA PHE A 41 14.73 -3.28 -16.85
C PHE A 41 16.06 -3.97 -17.16
N LYS A 42 16.05 -5.20 -17.68
CA LYS A 42 17.24 -6.06 -17.86
C LYS A 42 18.03 -6.29 -16.56
N GLU A 43 17.35 -6.22 -15.43
CA GLU A 43 17.95 -6.42 -14.11
C GLU A 43 17.49 -7.75 -13.51
N ARG A 44 18.33 -8.36 -12.67
CA ARG A 44 17.98 -9.62 -11.97
C ARG A 44 16.88 -9.41 -10.93
N PHE A 45 16.81 -8.21 -10.38
CA PHE A 45 15.80 -7.76 -9.44
C PHE A 45 15.58 -6.26 -9.66
N PHE A 46 14.39 -5.78 -9.35
CA PHE A 46 14.08 -4.34 -9.38
C PHE A 46 13.30 -3.97 -8.12
N ILE A 47 13.57 -2.79 -7.56
CA ILE A 47 12.93 -2.31 -6.33
C ILE A 47 12.02 -1.14 -6.68
N TYR A 48 10.71 -1.35 -6.51
CA TYR A 48 9.73 -0.27 -6.55
C TYR A 48 9.64 0.38 -5.17
N ARG A 49 9.82 1.70 -5.12
CA ARG A 49 9.58 2.51 -3.93
C ARG A 49 8.47 3.51 -4.21
N PHE A 50 7.45 3.50 -3.37
CA PHE A 50 6.30 4.37 -3.50
C PHE A 50 5.66 4.62 -2.14
N ASN A 51 4.90 5.69 -2.01
CA ASN A 51 4.13 6.02 -0.83
C ASN A 51 2.68 5.60 -0.98
N VAL A 52 2.14 5.16 0.15
CA VAL A 52 0.72 5.00 0.37
C VAL A 52 0.28 6.05 1.39
N THR A 53 -0.82 6.73 1.10
CA THR A 53 -1.48 7.65 2.03
C THR A 53 -2.80 7.05 2.47
N ALA A 54 -3.02 7.00 3.79
CA ALA A 54 -4.32 6.75 4.40
C ALA A 54 -4.93 8.08 4.83
N THR A 55 -6.21 8.28 4.60
CA THR A 55 -6.95 9.47 5.07
C THR A 55 -8.27 9.02 5.66
N ASP A 56 -8.52 9.34 6.92
CA ASP A 56 -9.83 9.10 7.53
C ASP A 56 -10.88 10.09 7.00
N PHE A 57 -12.15 9.82 7.29
CA PHE A 57 -13.25 10.71 6.97
C PHE A 57 -13.66 11.57 8.17
N GLY A 58 -12.76 11.80 9.13
CA GLY A 58 -12.97 12.68 10.26
C GLY A 58 -13.16 14.14 9.85
N ASN A 59 -13.57 14.98 10.81
CA ASN A 59 -13.66 16.43 10.62
C ASN A 59 -12.99 17.16 11.82
N PRO A 60 -11.76 17.69 11.67
CA PRO A 60 -10.94 17.67 10.45
C PRO A 60 -10.42 16.27 10.11
N PRO A 61 -10.18 15.95 8.82
CA PRO A 61 -9.63 14.65 8.42
C PRO A 61 -8.17 14.53 8.84
N LEU A 62 -7.78 13.34 9.29
CA LEU A 62 -6.40 12.98 9.58
C LEU A 62 -5.83 12.12 8.45
N SER A 63 -4.55 12.30 8.16
CA SER A 63 -3.83 11.53 7.14
C SER A 63 -2.47 11.08 7.62
N SER A 64 -2.08 9.88 7.21
CA SER A 64 -0.78 9.29 7.49
C SER A 64 -0.21 8.61 6.25
N ASN A 65 1.13 8.55 6.16
CA ASN A 65 1.85 8.06 5.00
C ASN A 65 2.80 6.93 5.39
N ALA A 66 2.92 5.94 4.52
CA ALA A 66 3.95 4.89 4.61
C ALA A 66 4.67 4.74 3.27
N THR A 67 5.97 4.45 3.34
CA THR A 67 6.78 4.12 2.16
C THR A 67 6.85 2.60 2.01
N VAL A 68 6.40 2.09 0.87
CA VAL A 68 6.46 0.68 0.51
C VAL A 68 7.67 0.43 -0.39
N SER A 69 8.44 -0.61 -0.07
CA SER A 69 9.53 -1.12 -0.91
C SER A 69 9.17 -2.52 -1.40
N SER A 70 8.81 -2.64 -2.67
CA SER A 70 8.46 -3.93 -3.29
C SER A 70 9.60 -4.40 -4.19
N VAL A 71 10.09 -5.62 -3.97
CA VAL A 71 11.14 -6.22 -4.79
C VAL A 71 10.50 -7.19 -5.77
N THR A 72 10.68 -6.94 -7.07
CA THR A 72 10.43 -7.93 -8.13
C THR A 72 11.73 -8.62 -8.49
N SER A 73 11.66 -9.90 -8.84
CA SER A 73 12.81 -10.70 -9.28
C SER A 73 12.39 -11.62 -10.41
N ILE A 74 13.31 -11.88 -11.34
CA ILE A 74 13.10 -12.82 -12.46
C ILE A 74 13.04 -14.29 -12.01
N LEU A 75 13.40 -14.54 -10.74
CA LEU A 75 13.39 -15.87 -10.14
C LEU A 75 12.00 -16.15 -9.52
N PRO A 76 11.28 -17.18 -9.97
CA PRO A 76 9.91 -17.47 -9.52
C PRO A 76 9.80 -17.89 -8.05
N PHE A 77 10.93 -18.09 -7.36
CA PHE A 77 11.00 -18.56 -5.98
C PHE A 77 11.16 -17.42 -4.95
N LEU A 78 11.38 -16.17 -5.40
CA LEU A 78 11.40 -15.01 -4.52
C LEU A 78 9.97 -14.50 -4.33
N LYS A 79 9.36 -14.93 -3.23
CA LYS A 79 8.03 -14.49 -2.80
C LYS A 79 8.06 -12.97 -2.58
N LEU A 80 7.11 -12.25 -3.18
CA LEU A 80 6.86 -10.85 -2.83
C LEU A 80 6.46 -10.79 -1.35
N GLU A 81 7.38 -10.37 -0.49
CA GLU A 81 7.05 -9.99 0.88
C GLU A 81 6.68 -8.51 0.85
N LEU A 82 5.36 -8.26 0.74
CA LEU A 82 4.81 -6.93 0.89
C LEU A 82 4.79 -6.61 2.39
N ILE A 83 5.78 -5.85 2.86
CA ILE A 83 5.79 -5.34 4.23
C ILE A 83 5.15 -3.95 4.19
N ILE A 84 3.85 -3.88 4.47
CA ILE A 84 3.21 -2.63 4.86
C ILE A 84 3.39 -2.56 6.36
N ASP A 85 4.37 -1.78 6.83
CA ASP A 85 4.36 -1.38 8.23
C ASP A 85 3.06 -0.63 8.47
N VAL A 86 2.34 -1.08 9.49
CA VAL A 86 1.06 -0.56 9.97
C VAL A 86 1.03 0.96 9.82
N ILE A 87 0.03 1.48 9.12
CA ILE A 87 -0.25 2.92 9.09
C ILE A 87 -1.15 3.18 10.31
N PRO A 88 -0.63 3.61 11.48
CA PRO A 88 -1.51 4.03 12.54
C PRO A 88 -2.25 5.30 12.08
N LEU A 89 -3.54 5.33 12.34
CA LEU A 89 -4.31 6.58 12.44
C LEU A 89 -4.30 7.01 13.91
#